data_AF-A0A1V5QGY9-F1
#
_entry.id   AF-A0A1V5QGY9-F1
#
_cell.length_a   1.000
_cell.length_b   1.000
_cell.length_c   1.000
_cell.angle_alpha   90.00
_cell.angle_beta   90.00
_cell.angle_gamma   90.00
#
_symmetry.space_group_name_H-M   'P 1'
#
loop_
_entity.id
_entity.type
_entity.pdbx_description
1 polymer ?
#
loop_
_entity_poly.entity_id
_entity_poly.type
_entity_poly.pdbx_seq_one_letter_code
_entity_poly.pdbx_strand_id
1 'polypeptide(L)'
;MKTNRKGFTLVEIMIVVAIIGVLAAIAIPNFLLSRKKSHMNACVANLKQIQGAKEQSLLAGGGVTAADLFGADKYIKVEPRCPAQPGTAYTLGDANTDPTCTYAADTGYEHKIPEPAAATPTP
;
A
#
# COMPACT_ATOMS: atom_id res chain seq x y z
N MET A 1 46.27 37.15 -7.27
CA MET A 1 45.42 36.46 -6.27
C MET A 1 45.86 35.01 -6.12
N LYS A 2 46.30 34.57 -4.93
CA LYS A 2 46.57 33.15 -4.65
C LYS A 2 45.29 32.54 -4.07
N THR A 3 44.54 31.79 -4.87
CA THR A 3 43.35 31.08 -4.41
C THR A 3 43.79 29.91 -3.53
N ASN A 4 43.56 30.02 -2.22
CA ASN A 4 43.74 28.91 -1.27
C ASN A 4 42.73 27.81 -1.61
N ARG A 5 43.16 26.79 -2.36
CA ARG A 5 42.36 25.57 -2.55
C ARG A 5 42.45 24.74 -1.27
N LYS A 6 41.49 24.89 -0.37
CA LYS A 6 41.27 23.95 0.73
C LYS A 6 40.73 22.65 0.14
N GLY A 7 41.54 21.61 0.07
CA GLY A 7 41.10 20.26 -0.29
C GLY A 7 40.49 19.56 0.92
N PHE A 8 39.46 18.75 0.69
CA PHE A 8 38.92 17.83 1.71
C PHE A 8 40.00 16.83 2.11
N THR A 9 40.14 16.58 3.41
CA THR A 9 41.02 15.52 3.89
C THR A 9 40.37 14.15 3.63
N LEU A 10 41.17 13.13 3.31
CA LEU A 10 40.67 11.75 3.19
C LEU A 10 40.01 11.28 4.50
N VAL A 11 40.54 11.73 5.64
CA VAL A 11 40.02 11.40 6.97
C VAL A 11 38.64 12.01 7.21
N GLU A 12 38.39 13.25 6.77
CA GLU A 12 37.05 13.85 6.84
C GLU A 12 36.01 13.01 6.10
N ILE A 13 36.34 12.56 4.89
CA ILE A 13 35.40 11.76 4.11
C ILE A 13 35.16 10.39 4.75
N MET A 14 36.19 9.75 5.33
CA MET A 14 36.06 8.45 6.00
C MET A 14 35.13 8.49 7.21
N ILE A 15 35.22 9.51 8.06
CA ILE A 15 34.36 9.64 9.25
C ILE A 15 32.91 9.91 8.83
N VAL A 16 32.70 10.74 7.81
CA VAL A 16 31.36 11.06 7.31
C VAL A 16 30.65 9.81 6.79
N VAL A 17 31.31 9.00 5.95
CA VAL A 17 30.68 7.76 5.45
C VAL A 17 30.46 6.73 6.56
N ALA A 18 31.31 6.68 7.59
CA ALA A 18 31.12 5.81 8.74
C ALA A 18 29.84 6.17 9.52
N ILE A 19 29.62 7.47 9.79
CA ILE A 19 28.41 7.94 10.50
C ILE A 19 27.16 7.69 9.66
N ILE A 20 27.19 8.02 8.35
CA ILE A 20 26.06 7.76 7.45
C ILE A 20 25.74 6.26 7.38
N GLY A 21 26.76 5.39 7.38
CA GLY A 21 26.60 3.95 7.39
C GLY A 21 25.83 3.44 8.63
N VAL A 22 26.18 3.94 9.82
CA VAL A 22 25.48 3.57 11.07
C VAL A 22 24.02 4.04 11.04
N LEU A 23 23.77 5.26 10.58
CA LEU A 23 22.39 5.79 10.48
C LEU A 23 21.56 5.00 9.46
N ALA A 24 22.14 4.68 8.29
CA ALA A 24 21.46 3.92 7.25
C ALA A 24 21.11 2.50 7.69
N ALA A 25 22.00 1.83 8.44
CA ALA A 25 21.77 0.47 8.93
C ALA A 25 20.51 0.34 9.80
N ILE A 26 20.18 1.37 10.60
CA ILE A 26 18.97 1.40 11.44
C ILE A 26 17.77 1.92 10.63
N ALA A 27 17.97 2.93 9.79
CA ALA A 27 16.88 3.59 9.06
C ALA A 27 16.26 2.71 7.96
N ILE A 28 17.07 1.98 7.19
CA ILE A 28 16.61 1.18 6.05
C ILE A 28 15.58 0.10 6.46
N PRO A 29 15.83 -0.80 7.43
CA PRO A 29 14.87 -1.84 7.77
C PRO A 29 13.54 -1.25 8.28
N ASN A 30 13.59 -0.19 9.09
CA ASN A 30 12.39 0.47 9.58
C ASN A 30 11.60 1.15 8.45
N PHE A 31 12.29 1.81 7.52
CA PHE A 31 11.66 2.43 6.36
C PHE A 31 10.94 1.40 5.48
N LEU A 32 11.55 0.22 5.25
CA LEU A 32 10.94 -0.86 4.48
C LEU A 32 9.66 -1.37 5.16
N LEU A 33 9.66 -1.57 6.48
CA LEU A 33 8.48 -1.99 7.24
C LEU A 33 7.36 -0.95 7.18
N SER A 34 7.70 0.34 7.39
CA SER A 34 6.74 1.44 7.30
C SER A 34 6.09 1.52 5.92
N ARG A 35 6.89 1.39 4.86
CA ARG A 35 6.38 1.40 3.48
C ARG A 35 5.42 0.24 3.22
N LYS A 36 5.75 -0.97 3.66
CA LYS A 36 4.86 -2.14 3.58
C LYS A 36 3.54 -1.90 4.30
N LYS A 37 3.58 -1.35 5.53
CA LYS A 37 2.37 -1.00 6.29
C LYS A 37 1.52 0.05 5.58
N SER A 38 2.12 1.07 4.98
CA SER A 38 1.41 2.07 4.18
C SER A 38 0.73 1.44 2.96
N HIS A 39 1.42 0.53 2.24
CA HIS A 39 0.84 -0.20 1.11
C HIS A 39 -0.33 -1.08 1.53
N MET A 40 -0.24 -1.76 2.68
CA MET A 40 -1.33 -2.55 3.25
C MET A 40 -2.54 -1.66 3.58
N ASN A 41 -2.35 -0.57 4.31
CA ASN A 41 -3.44 0.34 4.69
C ASN A 41 -4.14 0.93 3.47
N ALA A 42 -3.38 1.34 2.46
CA ALA A 42 -3.94 1.82 1.20
C ALA A 42 -4.74 0.73 0.46
N CYS A 43 -4.23 -0.51 0.47
CA CYS A 43 -4.91 -1.65 -0.14
C CYS A 43 -6.26 -1.95 0.55
N VAL A 44 -6.28 -2.00 1.88
CA VAL A 44 -7.51 -2.19 2.67
C VAL A 44 -8.50 -1.04 2.43
N ALA A 45 -8.03 0.20 2.37
CA ALA A 45 -8.87 1.35 2.06
C ALA A 45 -9.53 1.22 0.68
N ASN A 46 -8.76 0.83 -0.34
CA ASN A 46 -9.28 0.59 -1.70
C ASN A 46 -10.32 -0.54 -1.71
N LEU A 47 -10.05 -1.66 -1.01
CA LEU A 47 -11.00 -2.78 -0.93
C LEU A 47 -12.32 -2.36 -0.27
N LYS A 48 -12.28 -1.57 0.81
CA LYS A 48 -13.50 -1.04 1.45
C LYS A 48 -14.26 -0.09 0.54
N GLN A 49 -13.56 0.74 -0.24
CA GLN A 49 -14.21 1.60 -1.24
C GLN A 49 -14.92 0.76 -2.31
N ILE A 50 -14.27 -0.29 -2.81
CA ILE A 50 -14.86 -1.22 -3.78
C ILE A 50 -16.07 -1.93 -3.18
N GLN A 51 -15.99 -2.40 -1.94
CA GLN A 51 -17.11 -3.05 -1.27
C GLN A 51 -18.31 -2.10 -1.13
N GLY A 52 -18.10 -0.87 -0.66
CA GLY A 52 -19.17 0.13 -0.59
C GLY A 52 -19.78 0.44 -1.97
N ALA A 53 -18.94 0.52 -3.00
CA ALA A 53 -19.41 0.70 -4.38
C ALA A 53 -20.24 -0.51 -4.88
N LYS A 54 -19.84 -1.74 -4.55
CA LYS A 54 -20.60 -2.96 -4.87
C LYS A 54 -21.97 -2.92 -4.20
N GLU A 55 -22.02 -2.65 -2.90
CA GLU A 55 -23.25 -2.56 -2.13
C GLU A 55 -24.18 -1.49 -2.72
N GLN A 56 -23.64 -0.33 -3.08
CA GLN A 56 -24.42 0.75 -3.68
C GLN A 56 -24.94 0.40 -5.09
N SER A 57 -24.15 -0.33 -5.90
CA SER A 57 -24.56 -0.80 -7.22
C SER A 57 -25.69 -1.83 -7.14
N LEU A 58 -25.58 -2.79 -6.21
CA LEU A 58 -26.61 -3.81 -5.98
C LEU A 58 -27.93 -3.18 -5.51
N LEU A 59 -27.87 -2.19 -4.62
CA LEU A 59 -29.07 -1.44 -4.18
C LEU A 59 -29.74 -0.67 -5.32
N ALA A 60 -28.97 -0.25 -6.33
CA ALA A 60 -29.49 0.40 -7.54
C ALA A 60 -29.97 -0.60 -8.61
N GLY A 61 -29.90 -1.92 -8.35
CA GLY A 61 -30.24 -2.96 -9.31
C GLY A 61 -29.19 -3.20 -10.39
N GLY A 62 -27.97 -2.67 -10.21
CA GLY A 62 -26.83 -2.85 -11.11
C GLY A 62 -26.02 -4.11 -10.82
N GLY A 63 -25.02 -4.37 -11.66
CA GLY A 63 -24.06 -5.47 -11.48
C GLY A 63 -22.88 -5.10 -10.56
N VAL A 64 -21.99 -6.07 -10.32
CA VAL A 64 -20.76 -5.91 -9.53
C VAL A 64 -19.49 -6.08 -10.36
N THR A 65 -19.61 -5.94 -11.68
CA THR A 65 -18.45 -6.05 -12.58
C THR A 65 -17.65 -4.76 -12.59
N ALA A 66 -16.41 -4.81 -13.09
CA ALA A 66 -15.56 -3.63 -13.21
C ALA A 66 -16.24 -2.49 -14.02
N ALA A 67 -17.04 -2.83 -15.03
CA ALA A 67 -17.77 -1.87 -15.85
C ALA A 67 -18.93 -1.18 -15.10
N ASP A 68 -19.46 -1.81 -14.06
CA ASP A 68 -20.55 -1.26 -13.24
C ASP A 68 -20.01 -0.31 -12.17
N LEU A 69 -18.82 -0.61 -11.64
CA LEU A 69 -18.27 0.08 -10.48
C LEU A 69 -17.29 1.20 -10.84
N PHE A 70 -16.53 1.05 -11.92
CA PHE A 70 -15.44 1.95 -12.28
C PHE A 70 -15.75 2.79 -13.52
N GLY A 71 -15.49 4.10 -13.44
CA GLY A 71 -15.68 5.04 -14.54
C GLY A 71 -16.04 6.44 -14.06
N ALA A 72 -15.89 7.44 -14.93
CA ALA A 72 -16.12 8.85 -14.59
C ALA A 72 -17.52 9.10 -14.00
N ASP A 73 -18.52 8.37 -14.50
CA ASP A 73 -19.94 8.48 -14.10
C ASP A 73 -20.40 7.33 -13.20
N LYS A 74 -19.47 6.59 -12.60
CA LYS A 74 -19.75 5.42 -11.74
C LYS A 74 -19.42 5.72 -10.27
N TYR A 75 -19.63 4.71 -9.42
CA TYR A 75 -19.38 4.80 -7.98
C TYR A 75 -17.92 5.12 -7.64
N ILE A 76 -16.97 4.64 -8.45
CA ILE A 76 -15.55 4.91 -8.30
C ILE A 76 -14.99 5.50 -9.61
N LYS A 77 -14.52 6.75 -9.55
CA LYS A 77 -14.07 7.53 -10.72
C LYS A 77 -12.86 6.95 -11.44
N VAL A 78 -11.93 6.38 -10.69
CA VAL A 78 -10.67 5.83 -11.20
C VAL A 78 -10.51 4.44 -10.62
N GLU A 79 -10.27 3.46 -11.50
CA GLU A 79 -10.07 2.08 -11.07
C GLU A 79 -8.92 1.98 -10.06
N PRO A 80 -9.17 1.51 -8.82
CA PRO A 80 -8.15 1.40 -7.81
C PRO A 80 -7.11 0.37 -8.23
N ARG A 81 -5.82 0.69 -8.04
CA ARG A 81 -4.71 -0.23 -8.28
C ARG A 81 -4.00 -0.57 -6.99
N CYS A 82 -3.51 -1.80 -6.89
CA CYS A 82 -2.75 -2.22 -5.73
C CYS A 82 -1.40 -1.47 -5.70
N PRO A 83 -1.08 -0.74 -4.62
CA PRO A 83 0.20 -0.04 -4.53
C PRO A 83 1.38 -0.96 -4.23
N ALA A 84 1.11 -2.22 -3.82
CA ALA A 84 2.14 -3.25 -3.61
C ALA A 84 2.55 -3.96 -4.90
N GLN A 85 1.66 -4.03 -5.89
CA GLN A 85 1.97 -4.56 -7.23
C GLN A 85 1.44 -3.59 -8.30
N PRO A 86 2.31 -2.74 -8.86
CA PRO A 86 1.94 -1.85 -9.94
C PRO A 86 1.38 -2.65 -11.12
N GLY A 87 0.17 -2.32 -11.55
CA GLY A 87 -0.46 -2.89 -12.74
C GLY A 87 -1.50 -3.98 -12.49
N THR A 88 -1.64 -4.54 -11.28
CA THR A 88 -2.75 -5.46 -10.99
C THR A 88 -3.97 -4.72 -10.43
N ALA A 89 -5.14 -5.07 -10.98
CA ALA A 89 -6.43 -4.65 -10.46
C ALA A 89 -6.88 -5.59 -9.32
N TYR A 90 -7.89 -5.17 -8.58
CA TYR A 90 -8.52 -5.98 -7.54
C TYR A 90 -9.48 -7.01 -8.14
N THR A 91 -9.59 -8.18 -7.51
CA THR A 91 -10.56 -9.20 -7.88
C THR A 91 -11.87 -8.91 -7.18
N LEU A 92 -12.88 -8.44 -7.92
CA LEU A 92 -14.14 -7.94 -7.36
C LEU A 92 -15.00 -9.04 -6.72
N GLY A 93 -14.92 -10.28 -7.21
CA GLY A 93 -15.82 -11.37 -6.81
C GLY A 93 -17.28 -11.12 -7.17
N ASP A 94 -18.14 -12.09 -6.89
CA ASP A 94 -19.59 -11.97 -7.10
C ASP A 94 -20.25 -11.07 -6.04
N ALA A 95 -21.57 -10.87 -6.14
CA ALA A 95 -22.32 -9.99 -5.24
C ALA A 95 -22.13 -10.30 -3.74
N ASN A 96 -21.88 -11.57 -3.40
CA ASN A 96 -21.76 -12.06 -2.03
C ASN A 96 -20.31 -12.34 -1.59
N THR A 97 -19.32 -11.99 -2.42
CA THR A 97 -17.91 -12.26 -2.12
C THR A 97 -17.17 -10.95 -1.94
N ASP A 98 -16.39 -10.83 -0.86
CA ASP A 98 -15.58 -9.63 -0.64
C ASP A 98 -14.56 -9.43 -1.77
N PRO A 99 -14.30 -8.18 -2.19
CA PRO A 99 -13.24 -7.91 -3.13
C PRO A 99 -11.90 -8.30 -2.50
N THR A 100 -11.04 -8.92 -3.29
CA THR A 100 -9.75 -9.45 -2.85
C THR A 100 -8.60 -8.83 -3.64
N CYS A 101 -7.41 -8.85 -3.05
CA CYS A 101 -6.19 -8.52 -3.75
C CYS A 101 -5.39 -9.81 -4.00
N THR A 102 -5.04 -10.09 -5.25
CA THR A 102 -4.25 -11.29 -5.63
C THR A 102 -2.79 -11.22 -5.16
N TYR A 103 -2.35 -10.08 -4.62
CA TYR A 103 -0.99 -9.93 -4.09
C TYR A 103 -0.82 -10.72 -2.79
N ALA A 104 -0.33 -11.95 -2.92
CA ALA A 104 0.03 -12.83 -1.82
C ALA A 104 1.53 -12.69 -1.50
N ALA A 105 1.97 -11.51 -1.05
CA ALA A 105 3.40 -11.29 -0.89
C ALA A 105 3.72 -10.41 0.31
N ASP A 106 3.51 -10.97 1.50
CA ASP A 106 4.50 -10.97 2.59
C ASP A 106 3.93 -11.80 3.76
N THR A 107 4.69 -12.79 4.23
CA THR A 107 4.33 -13.55 5.45
C THR A 107 4.18 -12.57 6.63
N GLY A 108 2.94 -12.30 7.05
CA GLY A 108 2.61 -11.42 8.17
C GLY A 108 1.86 -10.12 7.82
N TYR A 109 1.64 -9.80 6.54
CA TYR A 109 0.87 -8.61 6.10
C TYR A 109 -0.21 -9.02 5.10
N GLU A 110 -1.42 -9.34 5.58
CA GLU A 110 -2.52 -9.73 4.70
C GLU A 110 -3.19 -8.52 4.03
N HIS A 111 -3.35 -8.59 2.70
CA HIS A 111 -4.05 -7.60 1.88
C HIS A 111 -5.54 -7.96 1.70
N LYS A 112 -6.22 -8.17 2.82
CA LYS A 112 -7.66 -8.49 2.87
C LYS A 112 -8.38 -7.45 3.71
N ILE A 113 -9.67 -7.25 3.44
CA ILE A 113 -10.52 -6.51 4.36
C ILE A 113 -10.47 -7.29 5.69
N PRO A 114 -10.13 -6.63 6.81
CA PRO A 114 -10.20 -7.29 8.10
C PRO A 114 -11.63 -7.79 8.26
N GLU A 115 -11.81 -9.09 8.40
CA GLU A 115 -13.09 -9.66 8.81
C GLU A 115 -13.56 -8.88 10.04
N PRO A 116 -14.84 -8.44 10.11
CA PRO A 116 -15.34 -7.70 11.26
C PRO A 116 -14.94 -8.49 12.50
N ALA A 117 -14.09 -7.88 13.33
CA ALA A 117 -13.43 -8.56 14.42
C ALA A 117 -14.43 -9.49 15.11
N ALA A 118 -14.24 -10.81 14.96
CA ALA A 118 -14.70 -11.71 15.98
C ALA A 118 -14.10 -11.14 17.26
N ALA A 119 -14.95 -10.54 18.08
CA ALA A 119 -14.63 -10.18 19.43
C ALA A 119 -14.32 -11.47 20.18
N THR A 120 -13.12 -12.01 19.99
CA THR A 120 -12.55 -12.98 20.90
C THR A 120 -11.80 -12.16 21.94
N PRO A 121 -12.35 -11.98 23.15
CA PRO A 121 -11.52 -11.62 24.29
C PRO A 121 -10.52 -12.77 24.44
N THR A 122 -9.25 -12.54 24.12
CA THR A 122 -8.17 -13.44 24.56
C THR A 122 -8.16 -13.45 26.10
N PRO A 123 -8.11 -14.63 26.74
CA PRO A 123 -8.11 -14.78 28.20
C PRO A 123 -6.84 -14.25 28.87
#